data_AF-A0A9X1QFT9-F1
#
_entry.id   AF-A0A9X1QFT9-F1
#
_cell.length_a   1.000
_cell.length_b   1.000
_cell.length_c   1.000
_cell.angle_alpha   90.00
_cell.angle_beta   90.00
_cell.angle_gamma   90.00
#
_symmetry.space_group_name_H-M   'P 1'
#
loop_
_entity.id
_entity.type
_entity.pdbx_description
1 polymer ?
#
loop_
_entity_poly.entity_id
_entity_poly.type
_entity_poly.pdbx_seq_one_letter_code
_entity_poly.pdbx_strand_id
1 'polypeptide(L)'
;MRNLLNICKMLPILVLVLGSCKTKSPDPQNTPITMSDLADYYLVAEHKTGGNKLTIISFAKDGDVVKADIHLQGMLRILEGTLQGSSLSLDFHSNGQSIYSFELEKNADGSLKLKSYDFIYNGEGNQLSYAVLAKKSDAFSFDNSSFKVNSERLKFIKDNDAETLWWFGRSYLVYKLANVGFKSNQDELMGAAVPNWRGIAKPVMLIEQEDKIWIAEKE
;
A
#
# COMPACT_ATOMS: atom_id res chain seq x y z
N MET A 1 -62.48 42.71 -53.13
CA MET A 1 -62.24 41.31 -53.57
C MET A 1 -60.91 40.84 -52.97
N ARG A 2 -60.94 39.64 -52.35
CA ARG A 2 -59.81 38.71 -52.06
C ARG A 2 -58.71 39.23 -51.13
N ASN A 3 -58.74 38.89 -49.83
CA ASN A 3 -58.27 37.64 -49.21
C ASN A 3 -56.79 37.29 -49.52
N LEU A 4 -55.96 37.24 -48.47
CA LEU A 4 -55.24 36.05 -47.94
C LEU A 4 -53.82 36.37 -47.40
N LEU A 5 -53.68 36.07 -46.10
CA LEU A 5 -52.62 35.29 -45.43
C LEU A 5 -51.12 35.62 -45.62
N ASN A 6 -50.46 35.93 -44.50
CA ASN A 6 -49.27 35.25 -43.92
C ASN A 6 -48.64 36.19 -42.88
N ILE A 7 -48.94 36.13 -41.58
CA ILE A 7 -48.46 35.17 -40.56
C ILE A 7 -47.08 34.58 -40.90
N CYS A 8 -46.01 35.20 -40.40
CA CYS A 8 -44.85 34.46 -39.89
C CYS A 8 -43.86 35.37 -39.14
N LYS A 9 -43.64 35.01 -37.86
CA LYS A 9 -42.37 35.10 -37.13
C LYS A 9 -41.97 36.46 -36.54
N MET A 10 -42.74 36.96 -35.57
CA MET A 10 -42.17 37.69 -34.43
C MET A 10 -41.86 36.67 -33.34
N LEU A 11 -40.59 36.27 -33.25
CA LEU A 11 -40.08 35.44 -32.16
C LEU A 11 -39.70 36.37 -30.99
N PRO A 12 -40.34 36.29 -29.82
CA PRO A 12 -39.86 37.02 -28.65
C PRO A 12 -38.59 36.31 -28.15
N ILE A 13 -37.46 37.02 -28.21
CA ILE A 13 -36.20 36.59 -27.61
C ILE A 13 -36.40 36.64 -26.09
N LEU A 14 -36.80 35.50 -25.53
CA LEU A 14 -36.84 35.25 -24.10
C LEU A 14 -35.39 35.09 -23.62
N VAL A 15 -34.80 36.17 -23.12
CA VAL A 15 -33.49 36.16 -22.47
C VAL A 15 -33.62 35.40 -21.15
N LEU A 16 -33.41 34.08 -21.21
CA LEU A 16 -33.14 33.24 -20.06
C LEU A 16 -31.80 33.65 -19.46
N VAL A 17 -31.87 34.50 -18.43
CA VAL A 17 -30.77 34.71 -17.49
C VAL A 17 -30.57 33.38 -16.75
N LEU A 18 -29.78 32.48 -17.33
CA LEU A 18 -29.23 31.34 -16.63
C LEU A 18 -28.23 31.89 -15.61
N GLY A 19 -28.75 32.27 -14.44
CA GLY A 19 -27.95 32.38 -13.23
C GLY A 19 -27.33 31.02 -12.98
N SER A 20 -26.10 30.84 -13.45
CA SER A 20 -25.23 29.75 -13.04
C SER A 20 -24.92 29.97 -11.56
N CYS A 21 -25.83 29.51 -10.71
CA CYS A 21 -25.48 29.10 -9.37
C CYS A 21 -24.38 28.07 -9.54
N LYS A 22 -23.13 28.50 -9.39
CA LYS A 22 -22.05 27.62 -8.97
C LYS A 22 -22.51 27.08 -7.63
N THR A 23 -23.21 25.95 -7.65
CA THR A 23 -23.34 25.10 -6.47
C THR A 23 -21.91 24.94 -5.98
N LYS A 24 -21.63 25.55 -4.83
CA LYS A 24 -20.39 25.27 -4.10
C LYS A 24 -20.33 23.76 -4.06
N SER A 25 -19.31 23.19 -4.71
CA SER A 25 -19.03 21.76 -4.55
C SER A 25 -19.07 21.53 -3.05
N PRO A 26 -19.86 20.55 -2.55
CA PRO A 26 -19.92 20.30 -1.12
C PRO A 26 -18.47 20.23 -0.64
N ASP A 27 -18.15 21.02 0.39
CA ASP A 27 -16.82 20.98 1.01
C ASP A 27 -16.48 19.50 1.20
N PRO A 28 -15.29 19.04 0.77
CA PRO A 28 -14.93 17.65 0.90
C PRO A 28 -15.17 17.28 2.36
N GLN A 29 -16.20 16.45 2.60
CA GLN A 29 -16.52 16.03 3.94
C GLN A 29 -15.26 15.36 4.45
N ASN A 30 -14.68 15.94 5.49
CA ASN A 30 -13.44 15.48 6.08
C ASN A 30 -13.77 14.19 6.85
N THR A 31 -14.06 13.12 6.11
CA THR A 31 -14.47 11.83 6.67
C THR A 31 -13.29 11.30 7.47
N PRO A 32 -13.47 11.06 8.79
CA PRO A 32 -12.39 10.53 9.61
C PRO A 32 -11.85 9.22 9.03
N ILE A 33 -10.53 9.02 9.14
CA ILE A 33 -9.90 7.74 8.85
C ILE A 33 -10.26 6.79 9.99
N THR A 34 -10.70 5.59 9.66
CA THR A 34 -11.01 4.53 10.61
C THR A 34 -10.05 3.35 10.42
N MET A 35 -9.88 2.53 11.45
CA MET A 35 -9.07 1.31 11.33
C MET A 35 -9.62 0.35 10.25
N SER A 36 -10.93 0.35 10.02
CA SER A 36 -11.54 -0.44 8.93
C SER A 36 -11.11 0.03 7.54
N ASP A 37 -10.81 1.32 7.34
CA ASP A 37 -10.31 1.82 6.05
C ASP A 37 -8.94 1.21 5.70
N LEU A 38 -8.18 0.73 6.69
CA LEU A 38 -6.85 0.12 6.49
C LEU A 38 -6.91 -1.36 6.08
N ALA A 39 -8.05 -2.04 6.24
CA ALA A 39 -8.16 -3.49 5.99
C ALA A 39 -7.81 -3.89 4.54
N ASP A 40 -8.00 -2.98 3.58
CA ASP A 40 -7.67 -3.19 2.17
C ASP A 40 -6.26 -2.73 1.79
N TYR A 41 -5.49 -2.23 2.75
CA TYR A 41 -4.14 -1.71 2.54
C TYR A 41 -3.07 -2.56 3.23
N TYR A 42 -1.83 -2.30 2.85
CA TYR A 42 -0.64 -2.77 3.52
C TYR A 42 0.44 -1.68 3.42
N LEU A 43 1.35 -1.68 4.40
CA LEU A 43 2.55 -0.85 4.38
C LEU A 43 3.76 -1.72 4.08
N VAL A 44 4.70 -1.15 3.35
CA VAL A 44 6.06 -1.68 3.22
C VAL A 44 7.02 -0.59 3.60
N ALA A 45 7.94 -0.89 4.52
CA ALA A 45 8.92 0.07 5.02
C ALA A 45 10.33 -0.52 4.98
N GLU A 46 11.33 0.37 4.87
CA GLU A 46 12.75 0.01 4.89
C GLU A 46 13.45 0.71 6.06
N HIS A 47 14.02 -0.06 6.98
CA HIS A 47 14.81 0.44 8.10
C HIS A 47 16.17 0.95 7.62
N LYS A 48 16.64 2.06 8.20
CA LYS A 48 18.00 2.57 7.96
C LYS A 48 19.06 1.67 8.55
N THR A 49 18.80 1.14 9.74
CA THR A 49 19.76 0.39 10.57
C THR A 49 19.10 -0.87 11.14
N GLY A 50 19.90 -1.74 11.74
CA GLY A 50 19.44 -3.02 12.30
C GLY A 50 19.59 -4.19 11.32
N GLY A 51 19.37 -5.40 11.85
CA GLY A 51 19.51 -6.65 11.09
C GLY A 51 18.35 -6.94 10.13
N ASN A 52 17.17 -6.35 10.38
CA ASN A 52 16.01 -6.48 9.52
C ASN A 52 15.78 -5.15 8.79
N LYS A 53 15.91 -5.15 7.48
CA LYS A 53 15.72 -3.99 6.60
C LYS A 53 14.29 -3.85 6.12
N LEU A 54 13.63 -4.92 5.71
CA LEU A 54 12.28 -4.82 5.14
C LEU A 54 11.25 -5.10 6.23
N THR A 55 10.18 -4.31 6.22
CA THR A 55 9.02 -4.52 7.09
C THR A 55 7.77 -4.53 6.22
N ILE A 56 6.91 -5.54 6.38
CA ILE A 56 5.61 -5.62 5.73
C ILE A 56 4.56 -5.58 6.83
N ILE A 57 3.63 -4.63 6.76
CA ILE A 57 2.54 -4.49 7.73
C ILE A 57 1.22 -4.63 6.98
N SER A 58 0.50 -5.72 7.24
CA SER A 58 -0.85 -5.90 6.71
C SER A 58 -1.89 -5.77 7.82
N PHE A 59 -3.09 -5.37 7.44
CA PHE A 59 -4.19 -5.23 8.39
C PHE A 59 -5.23 -6.34 8.17
N ALA A 60 -5.65 -6.97 9.25
CA ALA A 60 -6.65 -8.04 9.23
C ALA A 60 -7.79 -7.71 10.20
N LYS A 61 -9.01 -7.95 9.77
CA LYS A 61 -10.20 -7.80 10.61
C LYS A 61 -10.36 -9.06 11.47
N ASP A 62 -10.45 -8.87 12.78
CA ASP A 62 -10.73 -9.91 13.78
C ASP A 62 -11.93 -9.46 14.62
N GLY A 63 -13.12 -9.92 14.24
CA GLY A 63 -14.39 -9.40 14.76
C GLY A 63 -14.56 -7.91 14.43
N ASP A 64 -14.71 -7.09 15.47
CA ASP A 64 -14.86 -5.63 15.35
C ASP A 64 -13.52 -4.87 15.44
N VAL A 65 -12.41 -5.58 15.67
CA VAL A 65 -11.07 -5.01 15.79
C VAL A 65 -10.29 -5.24 14.49
N VAL A 66 -9.44 -4.29 14.13
CA VAL A 66 -8.46 -4.48 13.05
C VAL A 66 -7.08 -4.61 13.69
N LYS A 67 -6.44 -5.76 13.46
CA LYS A 67 -5.08 -6.07 13.91
C LYS A 67 -4.08 -5.78 12.80
N ALA A 68 -2.88 -5.38 13.20
CA ALA A 68 -1.73 -5.23 12.32
C ALA A 68 -0.82 -6.45 12.45
N ASP A 69 -0.59 -7.12 11.33
CA ASP A 69 0.38 -8.21 11.17
C ASP A 69 1.69 -7.61 10.66
N ILE A 70 2.69 -7.50 11.54
CA ILE A 70 3.99 -6.91 11.25
C ILE A 70 4.98 -8.05 11.00
N HIS A 71 5.40 -8.16 9.75
CA HIS A 71 6.36 -9.14 9.27
C HIS A 71 7.74 -8.48 9.08
N LEU A 72 8.75 -9.09 9.70
CA LEU A 72 10.17 -8.87 9.44
C LEU A 72 10.81 -10.20 9.02
N GLN A 73 12.02 -10.19 8.46
CA GLN A 73 12.80 -11.42 8.30
C GLN A 73 12.94 -12.13 9.66
N GLY A 74 12.54 -13.41 9.74
CA GLY A 74 12.60 -14.20 10.99
C GLY A 74 11.58 -13.84 12.09
N MET A 75 10.67 -12.88 11.87
CA MET A 75 9.77 -12.43 12.94
C MET A 75 8.36 -12.07 12.45
N LEU A 76 7.37 -12.40 13.28
CA LEU A 76 5.99 -11.93 13.17
C LEU A 76 5.53 -11.36 14.51
N ARG A 77 4.84 -10.22 14.45
CA ARG A 77 4.05 -9.68 15.56
C ARG A 77 2.65 -9.36 15.06
N ILE A 78 1.66 -9.71 15.87
CA ILE A 78 0.26 -9.37 15.64
C ILE A 78 -0.17 -8.52 16.82
N LEU A 79 -0.61 -7.29 16.56
CA LEU A 79 -0.97 -6.34 17.60
C LEU A 79 -2.12 -5.42 17.17
N GLU A 80 -2.76 -4.79 18.14
CA GLU A 80 -3.78 -3.78 17.87
C GLU A 80 -3.11 -2.43 17.64
N GLY A 81 -3.45 -1.77 16.53
CA GLY A 81 -2.94 -0.44 16.23
C GLY A 81 -3.77 0.66 16.89
N THR A 82 -3.12 1.77 17.23
CA THR A 82 -3.81 2.98 17.70
C THR A 82 -3.93 3.98 16.56
N LEU A 83 -5.15 4.33 16.17
CA LEU A 83 -5.42 5.37 15.18
C LEU A 83 -6.08 6.57 15.87
N GLN A 84 -5.41 7.71 15.86
CA GLN A 84 -5.93 8.97 16.41
C GLN A 84 -5.96 10.03 15.31
N GLY A 85 -7.15 10.34 14.80
CA GLY A 85 -7.30 11.17 13.61
C GLY A 85 -6.68 10.49 12.39
N SER A 86 -5.62 11.08 11.85
CA SER A 86 -4.84 10.56 10.72
C SER A 86 -3.53 9.84 11.12
N SER A 87 -3.20 9.82 12.42
CA SER A 87 -1.95 9.25 12.93
C SER A 87 -2.17 7.80 13.37
N LEU A 88 -1.54 6.86 12.68
CA LEU A 88 -1.47 5.44 13.04
C LEU A 88 -0.17 5.16 13.82
N SER A 89 -0.30 4.53 14.97
CA SER A 89 0.82 4.11 15.83
C SER A 89 0.75 2.62 16.15
N LEU A 90 1.88 1.93 16.00
CA LEU A 90 2.03 0.49 16.25
C LEU A 90 3.23 0.27 17.19
N ASP A 91 2.98 -0.03 18.47
CA ASP A 91 4.02 -0.34 19.45
C ASP A 91 4.40 -1.82 19.37
N PHE A 92 5.48 -2.12 18.66
CA PHE A 92 5.92 -3.46 18.29
C PHE A 92 6.19 -4.40 19.49
N HIS A 93 6.55 -3.83 20.64
CA HIS A 93 6.86 -4.56 21.87
C HIS A 93 5.96 -4.20 23.05
N SER A 94 4.94 -3.35 22.84
CA SER A 94 4.08 -2.82 23.91
C SER A 94 4.86 -2.23 25.08
N ASN A 95 6.00 -1.59 24.79
CA ASN A 95 6.92 -1.06 25.79
C ASN A 95 7.29 0.41 25.54
N GLY A 96 6.71 1.05 24.52
CA GLY A 96 6.98 2.42 24.12
C GLY A 96 8.36 2.65 23.50
N GLN A 97 9.15 1.60 23.24
CA GLN A 97 10.52 1.70 22.74
C GLN A 97 10.68 1.37 21.25
N SER A 98 9.70 0.73 20.63
CA SER A 98 9.77 0.32 19.21
C SER A 98 8.44 0.62 18.54
N ILE A 99 8.27 1.86 18.11
CA ILE A 99 6.98 2.38 17.64
C ILE A 99 7.08 2.71 16.16
N TYR A 100 6.26 2.05 15.33
CA TYR A 100 6.01 2.55 13.98
C TYR A 100 4.98 3.66 14.03
N SER A 101 5.25 4.78 13.38
CA SER A 101 4.37 5.94 13.32
C SER A 101 4.12 6.33 11.86
N PHE A 102 2.85 6.45 11.47
CA PHE A 102 2.45 6.79 10.11
C PHE A 102 1.39 7.87 10.13
N GLU A 103 1.57 8.89 9.31
CA GLU A 103 0.56 9.91 9.06
C GLU A 103 -0.14 9.61 7.73
N LEU A 104 -1.46 9.50 7.77
CA LEU A 104 -2.28 9.11 6.64
C LEU A 104 -3.12 10.29 6.12
N GLU A 105 -3.50 10.25 4.86
CA GLU A 105 -4.50 11.17 4.31
C GLU A 105 -5.55 10.39 3.54
N LYS A 106 -6.81 10.75 3.72
CA LYS A 106 -7.93 10.25 2.92
C LYS A 106 -8.22 11.23 1.80
N ASN A 107 -8.06 10.78 0.57
CA ASN A 107 -8.40 11.56 -0.61
C ASN A 107 -9.94 11.63 -0.76
N ALA A 108 -10.41 12.53 -1.63
CA ALA A 108 -11.84 12.73 -1.88
C ALA A 108 -12.56 11.49 -2.45
N ASP A 109 -11.82 10.56 -3.08
CA ASP A 109 -12.33 9.27 -3.58
C ASP A 109 -12.35 8.17 -2.51
N GLY A 110 -12.01 8.50 -1.26
CA GLY A 110 -11.91 7.57 -0.14
C GLY A 110 -10.61 6.77 -0.11
N SER A 111 -9.72 6.92 -1.09
CA SER A 111 -8.41 6.26 -1.07
C SER A 111 -7.49 6.85 0.01
N LEU A 112 -6.64 6.02 0.58
CA LEU A 112 -5.64 6.44 1.56
C LEU A 112 -4.29 6.64 0.89
N LYS A 113 -3.55 7.65 1.34
CA LYS A 113 -2.13 7.85 1.01
C LYS A 113 -1.31 8.06 2.29
N LEU A 114 -0.02 7.72 2.20
CA LEU A 114 0.95 7.96 3.26
C LEU A 114 1.55 9.36 3.12
N LYS A 115 1.45 10.20 4.15
CA LYS A 115 2.04 11.55 4.17
C LYS A 115 3.45 11.55 4.76
N SER A 116 3.61 10.86 5.89
CA SER A 116 4.90 10.70 6.55
C SER A 116 4.95 9.37 7.28
N TYR A 117 6.16 8.93 7.58
CA TYR A 117 6.44 7.67 8.24
C TYR A 117 7.65 7.84 9.15
N ASP A 118 7.65 7.07 10.23
CA ASP A 118 8.80 6.94 11.10
C ASP A 118 8.80 5.60 11.84
N PHE A 119 9.96 5.22 12.34
CA PHE A 119 10.14 4.21 13.37
C PHE A 119 10.93 4.85 14.50
N ILE A 120 10.37 4.82 15.70
CA ILE A 120 10.98 5.37 16.91
C ILE A 120 11.57 4.20 17.67
N TYR A 121 12.89 4.20 17.84
CA TYR A 121 13.63 3.19 18.60
C TYR A 121 14.30 3.83 19.81
N ASN A 122 13.91 3.42 21.02
CA ASN A 122 14.41 3.98 22.28
C ASN A 122 14.35 5.52 22.35
N GLY A 123 13.28 6.10 21.80
CA GLY A 123 13.08 7.56 21.74
C GLY A 123 13.77 8.26 20.56
N GLU A 124 14.61 7.56 19.79
CA GLU A 124 15.20 8.09 18.57
C GLU A 124 14.30 7.83 17.37
N GLY A 125 13.79 8.89 16.75
CA GLY A 125 13.04 8.82 15.50
C GLY A 125 13.92 8.80 14.26
N ASN A 126 13.28 8.98 13.11
CA ASN A 126 13.83 8.96 11.76
C ASN A 126 14.61 7.67 11.42
N GLN A 127 14.12 6.51 11.86
CA GLN A 127 14.80 5.22 11.63
C GLN A 127 14.36 4.49 10.36
N LEU A 128 13.33 4.99 9.67
CA LEU A 128 12.93 4.50 8.36
C LEU A 128 13.56 5.31 7.23
N SER A 129 14.12 4.63 6.24
CA SER A 129 14.67 5.22 5.03
C SER A 129 13.58 5.51 3.99
N TYR A 130 12.57 4.64 3.91
CA TYR A 130 11.46 4.76 2.98
C TYR A 130 10.26 3.96 3.48
N ALA A 131 9.04 4.39 3.13
CA ALA A 131 7.85 3.57 3.29
C ALA A 131 6.80 3.91 2.22
N VAL A 132 5.95 2.93 1.91
CA VAL A 132 4.81 3.08 1.01
C VAL A 132 3.58 2.44 1.63
N LEU A 133 2.43 3.11 1.49
CA LEU A 133 1.11 2.53 1.71
C LEU A 133 0.54 2.15 0.34
N ALA A 134 0.08 0.92 0.18
CA ALA A 134 -0.50 0.42 -1.05
C ALA A 134 -1.79 -0.35 -0.77
N LYS A 135 -2.72 -0.37 -1.73
CA LYS A 135 -3.87 -1.27 -1.65
C LYS A 135 -3.41 -2.69 -1.94
N LYS A 136 -3.95 -3.67 -1.22
CA LYS A 136 -3.69 -5.10 -1.46
C LYS A 136 -4.03 -5.50 -2.90
N SER A 137 -5.03 -4.86 -3.51
CA SER A 137 -5.41 -5.06 -4.92
C SER A 137 -4.34 -4.65 -5.93
N ASP A 138 -3.42 -3.78 -5.53
CA ASP A 138 -2.36 -3.25 -6.40
C ASP A 138 -1.11 -4.12 -6.35
N ALA A 139 -1.03 -5.05 -5.39
CA ALA A 139 0.02 -6.06 -5.32
C ALA A 139 -0.16 -7.08 -6.45
N PHE A 140 0.88 -7.29 -7.25
CA PHE A 140 0.85 -8.32 -8.27
C PHE A 140 1.04 -9.70 -7.66
N SER A 141 0.37 -10.71 -8.23
CA SER A 141 0.71 -12.10 -7.93
C SER A 141 2.09 -12.44 -8.51
N PHE A 142 2.89 -13.14 -7.70
CA PHE A 142 4.17 -13.71 -8.08
C PHE A 142 4.09 -15.20 -8.41
N ASP A 143 2.89 -15.80 -8.44
CA ASP A 143 2.70 -17.18 -8.87
C ASP A 143 3.23 -17.42 -10.27
N ASN A 144 4.04 -18.47 -10.42
CA ASN A 144 4.65 -18.88 -11.70
C ASN A 144 5.32 -17.72 -12.47
N SER A 145 5.78 -16.69 -11.74
CA SER A 145 6.33 -15.48 -12.32
C SER A 145 7.86 -15.51 -12.31
N SER A 146 8.47 -14.80 -13.24
CA SER A 146 9.91 -14.57 -13.28
C SER A 146 10.20 -13.08 -13.10
N PHE A 147 11.32 -12.81 -12.45
CA PHE A 147 11.79 -11.47 -12.16
C PHE A 147 13.27 -11.39 -12.43
N LYS A 148 13.74 -10.18 -12.71
CA LYS A 148 15.14 -9.87 -12.94
C LYS A 148 15.67 -9.02 -11.81
N VAL A 149 16.75 -9.47 -11.19
CA VAL A 149 17.53 -8.71 -10.19
C VAL A 149 18.92 -8.51 -10.79
N ASN A 150 19.27 -7.28 -11.16
CA ASN A 150 20.50 -6.99 -11.91
C ASN A 150 20.62 -7.86 -13.19
N SER A 151 21.65 -8.71 -13.29
CA SER A 151 21.85 -9.66 -14.40
C SER A 151 21.22 -11.03 -14.14
N GLU A 152 20.61 -11.23 -12.98
CA GLU A 152 20.23 -12.54 -12.45
C GLU A 152 18.72 -12.74 -12.53
N ARG A 153 18.33 -14.00 -12.73
CA ARG A 153 16.93 -14.38 -12.81
C ARG A 153 16.47 -15.00 -11.50
N LEU A 154 15.31 -14.55 -11.06
CA LEU A 154 14.57 -15.08 -9.94
C LEU A 154 13.24 -15.63 -10.45
N LYS A 155 12.83 -16.80 -9.97
CA LYS A 155 11.61 -17.46 -10.45
C LYS A 155 10.83 -18.10 -9.32
N PHE A 156 9.54 -17.83 -9.27
CA PHE A 156 8.62 -18.63 -8.47
C PHE A 156 8.13 -19.81 -9.30
N ILE A 157 8.26 -21.01 -8.74
CA ILE A 157 7.80 -22.26 -9.33
C ILE A 157 6.99 -23.03 -8.28
N LYS A 158 6.17 -23.98 -8.75
CA LYS A 158 5.62 -25.03 -7.89
C LYS A 158 6.47 -26.28 -8.05
N ASP A 159 6.99 -26.79 -6.95
CA ASP A 159 7.70 -28.06 -6.87
C ASP A 159 6.97 -28.96 -5.85
N ASN A 160 6.40 -30.08 -6.31
CA ASN A 160 5.57 -30.99 -5.49
C ASN A 160 4.50 -30.26 -4.64
N ASP A 161 3.73 -29.38 -5.29
CA ASP A 161 2.70 -28.51 -4.68
C ASP A 161 3.20 -27.45 -3.68
N ALA A 162 4.51 -27.39 -3.40
CA ALA A 162 5.11 -26.34 -2.60
C ALA A 162 5.54 -25.15 -3.47
N GLU A 163 5.22 -23.94 -3.01
CA GLU A 163 5.76 -22.72 -3.63
C GLU A 163 7.25 -22.62 -3.34
N THR A 164 8.04 -22.55 -4.40
CA THR A 164 9.50 -22.50 -4.33
C THR A 164 9.99 -21.28 -5.09
N LEU A 165 10.86 -20.52 -4.43
CA LEU A 165 11.63 -19.46 -5.04
C LEU A 165 12.98 -20.02 -5.49
N TRP A 166 13.26 -19.95 -6.78
CA TRP A 166 14.57 -20.28 -7.33
C TRP A 166 15.36 -18.99 -7.60
N TRP A 167 16.54 -18.88 -7.01
CA TRP A 167 17.41 -17.72 -7.16
C TRP A 167 18.89 -18.11 -6.93
N PHE A 168 19.79 -17.63 -7.80
CA PHE A 168 21.23 -17.94 -7.73
C PHE A 168 21.57 -19.43 -7.65
N GLY A 169 20.81 -20.28 -8.37
CA GLY A 169 21.01 -21.73 -8.34
C GLY A 169 20.60 -22.41 -7.03
N ARG A 170 19.94 -21.68 -6.12
CA ARG A 170 19.37 -22.20 -4.87
C ARG A 170 17.85 -22.19 -4.95
N SER A 171 17.23 -23.11 -4.21
CA SER A 171 15.79 -23.21 -4.07
C SER A 171 15.40 -22.93 -2.62
N TYR A 172 14.42 -22.05 -2.43
CA TYR A 172 13.87 -21.67 -1.14
C TYR A 172 12.39 -22.03 -1.12
N LEU A 173 11.98 -22.86 -0.17
CA LEU A 173 10.55 -23.06 0.09
C LEU A 173 10.00 -21.76 0.67
N VAL A 174 8.90 -21.26 0.13
CA VAL A 174 8.31 -19.99 0.55
C VAL A 174 6.83 -20.14 0.91
N TYR A 175 6.35 -19.24 1.76
CA TYR A 175 4.93 -19.05 2.03
C TYR A 175 4.52 -17.60 1.80
N LYS A 176 3.27 -17.41 1.39
CA LYS A 176 2.71 -16.09 1.07
C LYS A 176 2.24 -15.34 2.30
N LEU A 177 2.36 -14.02 2.22
CA LEU A 177 1.80 -13.05 3.16
C LEU A 177 0.63 -12.35 2.47
N ALA A 178 -0.57 -12.96 2.51
CA ALA A 178 -1.81 -12.38 1.97
C ALA A 178 -1.68 -11.76 0.55
N ASN A 179 -0.91 -12.39 -0.33
CA ASN A 179 -0.55 -11.95 -1.69
C ASN A 179 0.29 -10.65 -1.82
N VAL A 180 0.61 -9.98 -0.72
CA VAL A 180 1.42 -8.74 -0.75
C VAL A 180 2.92 -9.01 -0.60
N GLY A 181 3.29 -10.21 -0.16
CA GLY A 181 4.68 -10.60 0.03
C GLY A 181 4.84 -12.10 0.27
N PHE A 182 6.06 -12.51 0.59
CA PHE A 182 6.41 -13.88 0.92
C PHE A 182 7.54 -13.92 1.96
N LYS A 183 7.73 -15.08 2.58
CA LYS A 183 8.91 -15.42 3.38
C LYS A 183 9.39 -16.81 3.01
N SER A 184 10.70 -17.05 3.08
CA SER A 184 11.24 -18.40 3.05
C SER A 184 11.00 -19.13 4.37
N ASN A 185 10.82 -20.45 4.31
CA ASN A 185 10.61 -21.29 5.51
C ASN A 185 11.82 -21.29 6.46
N GLN A 186 13.01 -20.98 5.95
CA GLN A 186 14.25 -20.87 6.73
C GLN A 186 14.52 -19.44 7.23
N ASP A 187 13.57 -18.51 7.00
CA ASP A 187 13.71 -17.10 7.35
C ASP A 187 14.95 -16.39 6.74
N GLU A 188 15.53 -16.96 5.68
CA GLU A 188 16.67 -16.39 4.96
C GLU A 188 16.26 -15.26 3.99
N LEU A 189 15.00 -15.27 3.56
CA LEU A 189 14.44 -14.35 2.59
C LEU A 189 13.06 -13.85 3.03
N MET A 190 12.80 -12.57 2.78
CA MET A 190 11.47 -11.99 2.79
C MET A 190 11.32 -11.12 1.55
N GLY A 191 10.12 -11.03 0.98
CA GLY A 191 9.89 -10.07 -0.08
C GLY A 191 8.49 -9.51 -0.11
N ALA A 192 8.35 -8.37 -0.77
CA ALA A 192 7.11 -7.61 -0.89
C ALA A 192 6.89 -7.20 -2.34
N ALA A 193 5.67 -7.41 -2.85
CA ALA A 193 5.22 -6.77 -4.07
C ALA A 193 4.83 -5.33 -3.74
N VAL A 194 5.33 -4.35 -4.48
CA VAL A 194 4.97 -2.93 -4.30
C VAL A 194 4.65 -2.30 -5.65
N PRO A 195 3.63 -1.43 -5.73
CA PRO A 195 3.24 -0.79 -7.00
C PRO A 195 4.23 0.30 -7.44
N ASN A 196 5.00 0.85 -6.50
CA ASN A 196 6.07 1.81 -6.73
C ASN A 196 7.08 1.74 -5.58
N TRP A 197 8.33 2.14 -5.84
CA TRP A 197 9.37 2.19 -4.81
C TRP A 197 10.45 3.23 -5.12
N ARG A 198 10.70 4.19 -4.22
CA ARG A 198 11.80 5.17 -4.33
C ARG A 198 11.94 5.82 -5.73
N GLY A 199 10.85 6.36 -6.25
CA GLY A 199 10.82 7.00 -7.58
C GLY A 199 10.69 6.03 -8.75
N ILE A 200 10.74 4.72 -8.53
CA ILE A 200 10.37 3.70 -9.53
C ILE A 200 8.85 3.68 -9.63
N ALA A 201 8.30 4.25 -10.70
CA ALA A 201 6.87 4.39 -10.96
C ALA A 201 6.23 3.15 -11.63
N LYS A 202 6.81 1.96 -11.42
CA LYS A 202 6.29 0.69 -11.93
C LYS A 202 6.32 -0.36 -10.80
N PRO A 203 5.46 -1.39 -10.88
CA PRO A 203 5.47 -2.45 -9.88
C PRO A 203 6.81 -3.20 -9.86
N VAL A 204 7.31 -3.47 -8.65
CA VAL A 204 8.55 -4.20 -8.40
C VAL A 204 8.39 -5.14 -7.21
N MET A 205 9.23 -6.15 -7.13
CA MET A 205 9.38 -6.97 -5.94
C MET A 205 10.59 -6.50 -5.16
N LEU A 206 10.41 -6.20 -3.87
CA LEU A 206 11.51 -6.01 -2.94
C LEU A 206 11.86 -7.36 -2.33
N ILE A 207 13.14 -7.64 -2.16
CA ILE A 207 13.61 -8.88 -1.56
C ILE A 207 14.69 -8.54 -0.55
N GLU A 208 14.42 -8.82 0.71
CA GLU A 208 15.40 -8.81 1.77
C GLU A 208 16.12 -10.16 1.82
N GLN A 209 17.44 -10.09 1.78
CA GLN A 209 18.35 -11.20 2.05
C GLN A 209 19.45 -10.67 2.95
N GLU A 210 19.59 -11.25 4.15
CA GLU A 210 20.46 -10.69 5.19
C GLU A 210 20.11 -9.21 5.45
N ASP A 211 21.07 -8.30 5.36
CA ASP A 211 20.91 -6.87 5.63
C ASP A 211 20.73 -6.03 4.34
N LYS A 212 20.36 -6.65 3.22
CA LYS A 212 20.25 -6.00 1.90
C LYS A 212 18.86 -6.15 1.30
N ILE A 213 18.39 -5.07 0.69
CA ILE A 213 17.19 -5.08 -0.15
C ILE A 213 17.59 -5.07 -1.62
N TRP A 214 17.11 -6.07 -2.33
CA TRP A 214 17.18 -6.19 -3.78
C TRP A 214 15.86 -5.75 -4.40
N ILE A 215 15.94 -5.14 -5.59
CA ILE A 215 14.79 -4.75 -6.39
C ILE A 215 14.73 -5.69 -7.59
N ALA A 216 13.65 -6.45 -7.69
CA ALA A 216 13.37 -7.35 -8.79
C ALA A 216 12.26 -6.78 -9.69
N GLU A 217 12.55 -6.67 -10.98
CA GLU A 217 11.58 -6.26 -11.99
C GLU A 217 10.91 -7.47 -12.63
N LYS A 218 9.60 -7.43 -12.84
CA LYS A 218 8.89 -8.54 -13.49
C LYS A 218 9.33 -8.67 -14.96
N GLU A 219 9.58 -9.90 -15.40
CA GLU A 219 9.88 -10.25 -16.80
C GLU A 219 8.65 -10.67 -17.60
#